data_AF-A0A399HZH9-F1
#
_entry.id   AF-A0A399HZH9-F1
#
_cell.length_a   1.000
_cell.length_b   1.000
_cell.length_c   1.000
_cell.angle_alpha   90.00
_cell.angle_beta   90.00
_cell.angle_gamma   90.00
#
_symmetry.space_group_name_H-M   'P 1'
#
loop_
_entity.id
_entity.type
_entity.pdbx_description
1 polymer ?
#
loop_
_entity_poly.entity_id
_entity_poly.type
_entity_poly.pdbx_seq_one_letter_code
_entity_poly.pdbx_strand_id
1 'polypeptide(L)' 'MHLEFHKIAEEEIPTVIAECDACGGVIQIPERDFLLSRPLDCTSCHHQRYLSYREYVTLADTFAAQLLNFAIARWDRRKQ' A
#
# COMPACT_ATOMS: atom_id res chain seq x y z
N MET A 1 5.84 -12.69 2.01
CA MET A 1 5.20 -11.35 2.07
C MET A 1 4.34 -11.31 3.32
N HIS A 2 4.69 -10.46 4.28
CA HIS A 2 3.92 -10.23 5.48
C HIS A 2 3.23 -8.88 5.33
N LEU A 3 1.90 -8.86 5.44
CA LEU A 3 1.08 -7.71 5.13
C LEU A 3 0.48 -7.16 6.43
N GLU A 4 0.91 -5.98 6.86
CA GLU A 4 0.41 -5.34 8.07
C GLU A 4 -0.06 -3.91 7.81
N PHE A 5 -1.17 -3.54 8.46
CA PHE A 5 -1.73 -2.19 8.42
C PHE A 5 -1.11 -1.31 9.50
N HIS A 6 -0.66 -0.12 9.13
CA HIS A 6 -0.26 0.91 10.08
C HIS A 6 -1.06 2.19 9.88
N LYS A 7 -1.56 2.77 10.98
CA LYS A 7 -2.15 4.11 11.02
C LYS A 7 -1.05 5.15 11.17
N ILE A 8 -1.02 6.18 10.32
CA ILE A 8 -0.10 7.33 10.48
C ILE A 8 -0.94 8.60 10.41
N ALA A 9 -0.99 9.35 11.52
CA ALA A 9 -1.41 10.75 11.64
C ALA A 9 -2.68 11.17 10.86
N GLU A 10 -3.83 11.10 11.53
CA GLU A 10 -5.11 11.77 11.20
C GLU A 10 -5.77 11.48 9.83
N GLU A 11 -5.07 10.81 8.91
CA GLU A 11 -5.64 10.13 7.74
C GLU A 11 -5.27 8.64 7.79
N GLU A 12 -6.28 7.76 7.88
CA GLU A 12 -6.08 6.30 7.84
C GLU A 12 -5.76 5.82 6.42
N ILE A 13 -4.66 6.27 5.80
CA ILE A 13 -4.25 5.77 4.48
C ILE A 13 -3.82 4.31 4.64
N PRO A 14 -4.51 3.34 4.01
CA PRO A 14 -4.10 1.95 4.04
C PRO A 14 -2.67 1.82 3.53
N THR A 15 -1.81 1.13 4.28
CA THR A 15 -0.42 0.90 3.90
C THR A 15 -0.13 -0.59 3.95
N VAL A 16 0.58 -1.07 2.94
CA VAL A 16 1.04 -2.45 2.81
C VAL A 16 2.53 -2.50 3.06
N ILE A 17 2.98 -3.57 3.70
CA ILE A 17 4.40 -3.85 3.88
C ILE A 17 4.86 -4.89 2.85
N ALA A 18 5.95 -4.57 2.15
CA ALA A 18 6.70 -5.49 1.32
C ALA A 18 8.15 -5.58 1.80
N GLU A 19 8.82 -6.66 1.45
CA GLU A 19 10.25 -6.84 1.71
C GLU A 19 11.05 -6.44 0.46
N CYS A 20 12.23 -5.86 0.67
CA CYS A 20 13.16 -5.51 -0.39
C CYS A 20 14.03 -6.70 -0.78
N ASP A 21 14.00 -7.08 -2.06
CA ASP A 21 14.74 -8.22 -2.58
C ASP A 21 16.28 -8.05 -2.52
N ALA A 22 16.78 -6.82 -2.40
CA ALA A 22 18.21 -6.52 -2.40
C ALA A 22 18.83 -6.53 -1.00
N CYS A 23 18.12 -6.01 0.00
CA CYS A 23 18.67 -5.81 1.35
C CYS A 23 17.83 -6.41 2.49
N GLY A 24 16.66 -6.99 2.20
CA GLY A 24 15.71 -7.48 3.21
C GLY A 24 15.00 -6.36 3.99
N GLY A 25 15.21 -5.09 3.59
CA GLY A 25 14.58 -3.93 4.22
C GLY A 25 13.07 -3.89 4.00
N VAL A 26 12.38 -3.12 4.85
CA VAL A 26 10.93 -2.95 4.80
C VAL A 26 10.57 -1.83 3.82
N ILE A 27 9.64 -2.10 2.92
CA ILE A 27 9.06 -1.15 1.98
C ILE A 27 7.60 -0.91 2.36
N GLN A 28 7.25 0.34 2.65
CA GLN A 28 5.88 0.75 2.95
C GLN A 28 5.22 1.28 1.67
N ILE A 29 4.11 0.66 1.28
CA ILE A 29 3.38 0.97 0.05
C ILE A 29 2.01 1.54 0.43
N PRO A 30 1.76 2.84 0.25
CA PRO A 30 0.45 3.41 0.54
C PRO A 30 -0.55 3.06 -0.56
N GLU A 31 -1.83 3.03 -0.21
CA GLU A 31 -2.94 2.68 -1.10
C GLU A 31 -2.93 3.39 -2.45
N ARG A 32 -2.68 4.70 -2.43
CA ARG A 32 -2.58 5.53 -3.65
C ARG A 32 -1.56 5.01 -4.65
N ASP A 33 -0.51 4.34 -4.18
CA ASP A 33 0.58 3.82 -4.99
C ASP A 33 0.32 2.36 -5.40
N PHE A 34 -0.77 1.72 -4.95
CA PHE A 34 -1.23 0.43 -5.51
C PHE A 34 -1.74 0.61 -6.94
N LEU A 35 -2.57 1.64 -7.14
CA LEU A 35 -3.29 1.88 -8.39
C LEU A 35 -2.44 2.59 -9.45
N LEU A 36 -1.33 3.17 -9.02
CA LEU A 36 -0.38 3.84 -9.90
C LEU A 36 0.75 2.86 -10.15
N SER A 37 1.10 2.62 -11.41
CA SER A 37 2.22 1.78 -11.85
C SER A 37 3.57 2.41 -11.47
N ARG A 38 3.75 2.72 -10.19
CA ARG A 38 4.91 3.39 -9.61
C ARG A 38 5.90 2.34 -9.11
N PRO A 39 7.21 2.59 -9.28
CA PRO A 39 8.21 1.75 -8.67
C PRO A 39 8.13 1.89 -7.14
N LEU A 40 8.20 0.76 -6.46
CA LEU A 40 8.42 0.68 -5.03
C LEU A 40 9.87 1.03 -4.73
N ASP A 41 10.10 2.03 -3.91
CA ASP A 41 11.44 2.45 -3.50
C ASP A 41 11.76 1.98 -2.08
N CYS A 42 12.84 1.22 -1.93
CA CYS A 42 13.32 0.82 -0.61
C CYS A 42 14.07 1.99 0.05
N THR A 43 13.52 2.52 1.13
CA THR A 43 14.12 3.62 1.89
C THR A 43 15.50 3.31 2.49
N SER A 44 15.83 2.02 2.66
CA SER A 44 17.12 1.59 3.24
C SER A 44 18.27 1.50 2.23
N CYS A 45 17.98 1.15 0.98
CA CYS A 45 19.04 0.89 -0.03
C CYS A 45 18.78 1.53 -1.40
N HIS A 46 17.67 2.25 -1.55
CA HIS A 46 17.20 2.86 -2.80
C HIS A 46 17.02 1.87 -3.97
N HIS A 47 16.90 0.58 -3.66
CA HIS A 47 16.52 -0.42 -4.65
C HIS A 47 15.06 -0.19 -5.06
N GLN A 48 14.85 -0.09 -6.37
CA GLN A 48 13.55 0.12 -6.96
C GLN A 48 13.06 -1.14 -7.68
N ARG A 49 11.83 -1.55 -7.38
CA ARG A 49 11.16 -2.63 -8.10
C ARG A 49 9.70 -2.30 -8.35
N TYR A 50 9.11 -2.91 -9.38
CA TYR A 50 7.66 -2.84 -9.57
C TYR A 50 6.97 -4.01 -8.86
N LEU A 51 5.70 -3.81 -8.48
CA LEU A 51 4.84 -4.93 -8.12
C LEU A 51 4.63 -5.81 -9.36
N SER A 52 4.81 -7.11 -9.21
CA SER A 52 4.35 -8.06 -10.22
C SER A 52 2.82 -8.05 -10.28
N TYR A 53 2.26 -8.45 -11.43
CA TYR A 53 0.81 -8.58 -11.59
C TYR A 53 0.17 -9.45 -10.49
N ARG A 54 0.84 -10.54 -10.09
CA ARG A 54 0.35 -11.43 -9.04
C ARG A 54 0.33 -10.75 -7.67
N GLU A 55 1.37 -10.01 -7.31
CA GLU A 55 1.39 -9.24 -6.07
C GLU A 55 0.28 -8.19 -6.08
N TYR A 56 0.12 -7.46 -7.19
CA TYR A 56 -0.95 -6.48 -7.35
C TYR A 56 -2.34 -7.09 -7.12
N VAL A 57 -2.67 -8.21 -7.78
CA VAL A 57 -3.97 -8.87 -7.61
C VAL A 57 -4.16 -9.35 -6.18
N THR A 58 -3.13 -9.94 -5.57
CA THR A 58 -3.19 -10.42 -4.18
C THR A 58 -3.48 -9.27 -3.21
N LEU A 59 -2.82 -8.12 -3.41
CA LEU A 59 -3.07 -6.91 -2.62
C LEU A 59 -4.49 -6.39 -2.85
N ALA A 60 -4.90 -6.22 -4.10
CA ALA A 60 -6.24 -5.72 -4.42
C ALA A 60 -7.35 -6.59 -3.80
N ASP A 61 -7.25 -7.92 -3.91
CA ASP A 61 -8.24 -8.84 -3.38
C ASP A 61 -8.24 -8.89 -1.84
N THR A 62 -7.05 -8.97 -1.23
CA THR A 62 -6.92 -9.03 0.24
C THR A 62 -7.46 -7.77 0.90
N PHE A 63 -7.25 -6.62 0.26
CA PHE A 63 -7.62 -5.32 0.82
C PHE A 63 -8.93 -4.75 0.27
N ALA A 64 -9.60 -5.42 -0.67
CA ALA A 64 -10.80 -4.90 -1.37
C ALA A 64 -11.86 -4.35 -0.41
N ALA A 65 -12.21 -5.11 0.63
CA ALA A 65 -13.22 -4.70 1.62
C ALA A 65 -12.80 -3.47 2.42
N GLN A 66 -11.52 -3.36 2.78
CA GLN A 66 -10.99 -2.22 3.55
C GLN A 66 -10.84 -0.99 2.67
N LEU A 67 -10.42 -1.16 1.42
CA LEU A 67 -10.39 -0.09 0.41
C LEU A 67 -11.79 0.47 0.16
N LEU A 68 -12.80 -0.39 0.07
CA LEU A 68 -14.19 0.02 -0.06
C LEU A 68 -14.66 0.83 1.17
N ASN A 69 -14.40 0.32 2.38
CA ASN A 69 -14.75 1.04 3.61
C ASN A 69 -14.05 2.40 3.71
N PHE A 70 -12.76 2.46 3.35
CA PHE A 70 -12.00 3.71 3.32
C PHE A 70 -12.56 4.70 2.29
N ALA A 71 -12.92 4.22 1.08
CA ALA A 71 -13.53 5.03 0.04
C ALA A 71 -14.87 5.63 0.49
N ILE A 72 -15.72 4.84 1.16
CA ILE A 72 -16.98 5.30 1.75
C ILE A 72 -16.71 6.39 2.81
N ALA A 73 -15.83 6.13 3.77
CA ALA A 73 -15.49 7.09 4.82
C ALA A 73 -14.89 8.41 4.26
N ARG A 74 -14.11 8.32 3.18
CA ARG A 74 -13.56 9.49 2.48
C ARG A 74 -14.62 10.27 1.69
N TRP A 75 -15.63 9.58 1.17
CA TRP A 75 -16.75 10.22 0.48
C TRP A 75 -17.64 11.00 1.44
N ASP A 76 -17.97 10.41 2.59
CA ASP A 76 -18.80 11.05 3.61
C ASP A 76 -18.13 12.29 4.21
N ARG A 77 -16.81 12.23 4.49
CA ARG A 77 -16.02 13.39 4.93
C ARG A 77 -15.99 14.54 3.93
N ARG A 78 -16.14 14.28 2.63
CA ARG A 78 -16.16 15.32 1.59
C ARG A 78 -17.53 16.00 1.43
N LYS A 79 -18.58 15.48 2.07
CA LYS A 79 -19.93 16.04 2.03
C LYS A 79 -20.28 16.90 3.24
N GLN A 80 -19.45 16.89 4.29
CA GLN A 80 -19.53 17.79 5.45
C GLN A 80 -18.76 19.07 5.17
#